data_AF-A0A7X8CWB1-F1
#
_entry.id   AF-A0A7X8CWB1-F1
#
_cell.length_a   1.000
_cell.length_b   1.000
_cell.length_c   1.000
_cell.angle_alpha   90.00
_cell.angle_beta   90.00
_cell.angle_gamma   90.00
#
_symmetry.space_group_name_H-M   'P 1'
#
loop_
_entity.id
_entity.type
_entity.pdbx_description
1 polymer ?
#
loop_
_entity_poly.entity_id
_entity_poly.type
_entity_poly.pdbx_seq_one_letter_code
_entity_poly.pdbx_strand_id
1 'polypeptide(L)'
;MGTEAVSAASAAIHPAAEAMSAATPLVGSAPISGLLQGLYWFILVPGVYLSIVAFIAFSAARIVRIARAAPLPYPLAIYPEPRHPIRQALRDTFGMSQVYRRDRKFWAFLMMYHLGFLLLIVGHLDLFPNISVVSEQSRHMVGAGLVGVLVTLPTFFFLGRRFRSPVRELSTPGDYLLLLLLLFVFLFGDLISWGNSWTAKGFVMTKQDFAEYFRILGSFSFADPRTVLPGSHYHFIVIHVLLAELFLAVLPFTKIVHTFFALPLNAIRRLPWTRK
;
A
#
# COMPACT_ATOMS: atom_id res chain seq x y z
N MET A 1 -47.89 22.63 6.48
CA MET A 1 -47.48 22.53 7.90
C MET A 1 -46.66 21.26 8.24
N GLY A 2 -46.35 20.36 7.31
CA GLY A 2 -45.58 19.12 7.60
C GLY A 2 -44.08 19.16 7.28
N THR A 3 -43.57 20.19 6.61
CA THR A 3 -42.17 20.25 6.13
C THR A 3 -41.21 20.95 7.10
N GLU A 4 -41.71 21.88 7.92
CA GLU A 4 -40.87 22.59 8.91
C GLU A 4 -40.54 21.73 10.13
N ALA A 5 -41.46 20.84 10.56
CA ALA A 5 -41.23 19.95 11.70
C ALA A 5 -40.15 18.90 11.43
N VAL A 6 -40.03 18.42 10.18
CA VAL A 6 -38.99 17.45 9.77
C VAL A 6 -37.61 18.13 9.67
N SER A 7 -37.58 19.40 9.23
CA SER A 7 -36.36 20.22 9.19
C SER A 7 -35.82 20.51 10.60
N ALA A 8 -36.71 20.87 11.54
CA ALA A 8 -36.35 21.15 12.93
C ALA A 8 -35.87 19.89 13.69
N ALA A 9 -36.49 18.72 13.44
CA ALA A 9 -36.05 17.46 14.03
C ALA A 9 -34.67 17.02 13.51
N SER A 10 -34.39 17.20 12.21
CA SER A 10 -33.07 16.91 11.63
C SER A 10 -31.99 17.85 12.17
N ALA A 11 -32.31 19.14 12.34
CA ALA A 11 -31.39 20.14 12.90
C ALA A 11 -31.04 19.89 14.39
N ALA A 12 -31.94 19.29 15.16
CA ALA A 12 -31.70 18.97 16.58
C ALA A 12 -30.92 17.67 16.81
N ILE A 13 -31.03 16.69 15.90
CA ILE A 13 -30.27 15.43 15.96
C ILE A 13 -28.80 15.65 15.62
N HIS A 14 -28.48 16.66 14.80
CA HIS A 14 -27.14 16.95 14.32
C HIS A 14 -26.09 17.36 15.39
N PRO A 15 -26.35 18.33 16.28
CA PRO A 15 -25.40 18.65 17.35
C PRO A 15 -25.36 17.55 18.41
N ALA A 16 -26.41 16.76 18.57
CA ALA A 16 -26.42 15.61 19.49
C ALA A 16 -25.51 14.47 18.99
N ALA A 17 -25.49 14.19 17.68
CA ALA A 17 -24.61 13.18 17.11
C ALA A 17 -23.12 13.60 17.08
N GLU A 18 -22.82 14.88 16.77
CA GLU A 18 -21.47 15.43 16.89
C GLU A 18 -21.02 15.52 18.37
N ALA A 19 -21.91 15.88 19.30
CA ALA A 19 -21.61 15.90 20.74
C ALA A 19 -21.41 14.50 21.35
N MET A 20 -22.19 13.50 20.91
CA MET A 20 -22.01 12.11 21.35
C MET A 20 -20.72 11.48 20.83
N SER A 21 -20.21 11.93 19.68
CA SER A 21 -18.90 11.49 19.16
C SER A 21 -17.73 12.31 19.71
N ALA A 22 -17.96 13.53 20.20
CA ALA A 22 -16.91 14.44 20.67
C ALA A 22 -16.63 14.38 22.18
N ALA A 23 -17.54 13.83 23.02
CA ALA A 23 -17.29 13.79 24.45
C ALA A 23 -18.13 12.73 25.17
N THR A 24 -17.71 11.47 25.08
CA THR A 24 -17.73 10.65 26.30
C THR A 24 -16.32 10.72 26.87
N PRO A 25 -16.01 11.67 27.78
CA PRO A 25 -14.85 11.47 28.62
C PRO A 25 -15.16 10.21 29.39
N LEU A 26 -14.44 9.12 29.11
CA LEU A 26 -14.40 7.99 29.99
C LEU A 26 -13.72 8.49 31.28
N VAL A 27 -14.52 9.04 32.21
CA VAL A 27 -14.13 9.65 33.50
C VAL A 27 -13.46 8.63 34.46
N GLY A 28 -13.08 7.45 33.98
CA GLY A 28 -12.25 6.47 34.69
C GLY A 28 -11.10 5.86 33.86
N SER A 29 -10.72 6.44 32.71
CA SER A 29 -9.81 5.82 31.72
C SER A 29 -8.45 6.50 31.53
N ALA A 30 -8.07 7.45 32.39
CA ALA A 30 -6.84 8.25 32.24
C ALA A 30 -5.56 7.46 31.87
N PRO A 31 -5.28 6.25 32.44
CA PRO A 31 -4.09 5.49 32.03
C PRO A 31 -4.24 4.84 30.64
N ILE A 32 -5.44 4.36 30.29
CA ILE A 32 -5.69 3.68 29.00
C ILE A 32 -5.67 4.68 27.85
N SER A 33 -6.24 5.87 28.05
CA SER A 33 -6.22 6.92 27.04
C SER A 33 -4.80 7.42 26.79
N GLY A 34 -4.00 7.64 27.83
CA GLY A 34 -2.58 7.99 27.70
C GLY A 34 -1.77 6.93 26.97
N LEU A 35 -1.98 5.64 27.30
CA LEU A 35 -1.30 4.53 26.61
C LEU A 35 -1.67 4.47 25.12
N LEU A 36 -2.96 4.61 24.78
CA LEU A 36 -3.42 4.61 23.40
C LEU A 36 -2.85 5.79 22.60
N GLN A 37 -2.76 6.97 23.23
CA GLN A 37 -2.15 8.14 22.61
C GLN A 37 -0.65 7.93 22.35
N GLY A 38 0.08 7.37 23.33
CA GLY A 38 1.48 7.01 23.17
C GLY A 38 1.68 5.98 22.05
N LEU A 39 0.80 4.98 21.96
CA LEU A 39 0.83 3.99 20.89
C LEU A 39 0.61 4.62 19.51
N TYR A 40 -0.35 5.53 19.36
CA TYR A 40 -0.63 6.18 18.08
C TYR A 40 0.53 7.05 17.61
N TRP A 41 1.11 7.82 18.53
CA TRP A 41 2.30 8.60 18.24
C TRP A 41 3.48 7.70 17.88
N PHE A 42 3.68 6.61 18.62
CA PHE A 42 4.74 5.64 18.33
C PHE A 42 4.61 5.07 16.92
N ILE A 43 3.41 4.60 16.54
CA ILE A 43 3.15 4.07 15.19
C ILE A 43 3.45 5.16 14.17
N LEU A 44 2.76 6.30 14.22
CA LEU A 44 2.85 7.31 13.16
C LEU A 44 4.21 8.01 13.04
N VAL A 45 5.10 7.92 14.03
CA VAL A 45 6.37 8.67 14.00
C VAL A 45 7.58 7.73 14.16
N PRO A 46 8.01 7.27 15.36
CA PRO A 46 9.11 6.32 15.49
C PRO A 46 8.96 5.02 14.68
N GLY A 47 7.75 4.45 14.64
CA GLY A 47 7.42 3.19 13.99
C GLY A 47 7.73 3.23 12.50
N VAL A 48 7.36 4.32 11.83
CA VAL A 48 7.68 4.58 10.43
C VAL A 48 9.19 4.51 10.19
N TYR A 49 10.01 5.22 10.97
CA TYR A 49 11.47 5.19 10.79
C TYR A 49 12.06 3.80 11.05
N LEU A 50 11.62 3.12 12.12
CA LEU A 50 12.08 1.78 12.45
C LEU A 50 11.75 0.78 11.34
N SER A 51 10.55 0.87 10.76
CA SER A 51 10.13 0.00 9.66
C SER A 51 10.96 0.23 8.38
N ILE A 52 11.28 1.49 8.06
CA ILE A 52 12.11 1.84 6.90
C ILE A 52 13.54 1.33 7.10
N VAL A 53 14.14 1.57 8.28
CA VAL A 53 15.49 1.08 8.59
C VAL A 53 15.54 -0.44 8.55
N ALA A 54 14.57 -1.12 9.16
CA ALA A 54 14.46 -2.58 9.11
C ALA A 54 14.33 -3.08 7.67
N PHE A 55 13.44 -2.48 6.87
CA PHE A 55 13.25 -2.82 5.46
C PHE A 55 14.57 -2.71 4.67
N ILE A 56 15.29 -1.60 4.80
CA ILE A 56 16.57 -1.38 4.12
C ILE A 56 17.61 -2.39 4.58
N ALA A 57 17.79 -2.56 5.90
CA ALA A 57 18.79 -3.45 6.46
C ALA A 57 18.57 -4.92 6.06
N PHE A 58 17.34 -5.43 6.19
CA PHE A 58 17.02 -6.82 5.84
C PHE A 58 17.05 -7.05 4.32
N SER A 59 16.62 -6.07 3.51
CA SER A 59 16.74 -6.15 2.06
C SER A 59 18.20 -6.19 1.61
N ALA A 60 19.05 -5.31 2.15
CA ALA A 60 20.48 -5.29 1.87
C ALA A 60 21.15 -6.61 2.28
N ALA A 61 20.88 -7.11 3.49
CA ALA A 61 21.40 -8.39 3.95
C ALA A 61 20.99 -9.55 3.03
N ARG A 62 19.75 -9.55 2.53
CA ARG A 62 19.26 -10.55 1.58
C ARG A 62 19.94 -10.43 0.22
N ILE A 63 20.10 -9.21 -0.31
CA ILE A 63 20.82 -8.95 -1.57
C ILE A 63 22.26 -9.44 -1.47
N VAL A 64 22.97 -9.10 -0.39
CA VAL A 64 24.35 -9.54 -0.15
C VAL A 64 24.44 -11.06 -0.07
N ARG A 65 23.48 -11.72 0.62
CA ARG A 65 23.43 -13.19 0.70
C ARG A 65 23.22 -13.83 -0.68
N ILE A 66 22.35 -13.26 -1.51
CA ILE A 66 22.11 -13.75 -2.88
C ILE A 66 23.36 -13.53 -3.75
N ALA A 67 23.99 -12.37 -3.66
CA ALA A 67 25.19 -12.04 -4.43
C ALA A 67 26.40 -12.92 -4.07
N ARG A 68 26.47 -13.39 -2.81
CA ARG A 68 27.50 -14.33 -2.33
C ARG A 68 27.17 -15.80 -2.56
N ALA A 69 25.97 -16.12 -3.04
CA ALA A 69 25.58 -17.50 -3.30
C ALA A 69 26.36 -18.07 -4.49
N ALA A 70 26.65 -19.38 -4.45
CA ALA A 70 27.35 -20.05 -5.53
C ALA A 70 26.59 -19.90 -6.87
N PRO A 71 27.29 -19.70 -8.00
CA PRO A 71 26.65 -19.65 -9.32
C PRO A 71 25.83 -20.92 -9.57
N LEU A 72 24.72 -20.78 -10.29
CA LEU A 72 23.89 -21.92 -10.64
C LEU A 72 24.68 -22.91 -11.51
N PRO A 73 24.56 -24.23 -11.25
CA PRO A 73 25.31 -25.24 -11.99
C PRO A 73 24.80 -25.46 -13.41
N TYR A 74 23.63 -24.91 -13.77
CA TYR A 74 23.00 -25.07 -15.08
C TYR A 74 22.70 -23.71 -15.74
N PRO A 75 22.74 -23.64 -17.08
CA PRO A 75 22.37 -22.43 -17.81
C PRO A 75 20.86 -22.16 -17.66
N LEU A 76 20.51 -20.90 -17.41
CA LEU A 76 19.12 -20.44 -17.36
C LEU A 76 18.60 -19.98 -18.74
N ALA A 77 19.33 -20.22 -19.82
CA ALA A 77 19.02 -19.70 -21.15
C ALA A 77 17.67 -20.22 -21.66
N ILE A 78 16.85 -19.33 -22.22
CA ILE A 78 15.55 -19.66 -22.81
C ILE A 78 15.63 -19.54 -24.33
N TYR A 79 15.44 -20.66 -25.02
CA TYR A 79 15.36 -20.75 -26.47
C TYR A 79 13.93 -20.53 -27.01
N PRO A 80 13.77 -20.11 -28.28
CA PRO A 80 14.82 -19.68 -29.21
C PRO A 80 15.49 -18.37 -28.81
N GLU A 81 16.73 -18.17 -29.24
CA GLU A 81 17.50 -16.95 -28.94
C GLU A 81 16.87 -15.74 -29.65
N PRO A 82 16.52 -14.66 -28.91
CA PRO A 82 15.91 -13.49 -29.51
C PRO A 82 16.95 -12.63 -30.24
N ARG A 83 16.57 -12.08 -31.39
CA ARG A 83 17.39 -11.09 -32.13
C ARG A 83 17.75 -9.85 -31.29
N HIS A 84 16.90 -9.47 -30.34
CA HIS A 84 17.11 -8.34 -29.43
C HIS A 84 16.84 -8.76 -27.97
N PRO A 85 17.86 -9.28 -27.24
CA PRO A 85 17.66 -9.92 -25.95
C PRO A 85 17.15 -8.97 -24.86
N ILE A 86 17.64 -7.73 -24.80
CA ILE A 86 17.21 -6.74 -23.81
C ILE A 86 15.75 -6.32 -24.04
N ARG A 87 15.38 -6.04 -25.30
CA ARG A 87 13.99 -5.69 -25.65
C ARG A 87 13.03 -6.83 -25.31
N GLN A 88 13.44 -8.08 -25.57
CA GLN A 88 12.66 -9.25 -25.20
C GLN A 88 12.55 -9.41 -23.68
N ALA A 89 13.63 -9.19 -22.94
CA ALA A 89 13.63 -9.22 -21.47
C ALA A 89 12.69 -8.16 -20.87
N LEU A 90 12.68 -6.94 -21.41
CA LEU A 90 11.73 -5.89 -21.02
C LEU A 90 10.29 -6.32 -21.31
N ARG A 91 10.03 -6.84 -22.53
CA ARG A 91 8.70 -7.33 -22.92
C ARG A 91 8.22 -8.48 -22.02
N ASP A 92 9.11 -9.40 -21.66
CA ASP A 92 8.78 -10.53 -20.80
C ASP A 92 8.56 -10.09 -19.36
N THR A 93 9.30 -9.08 -18.89
CA THR A 93 9.16 -8.50 -17.53
C THR A 93 7.86 -7.73 -17.37
N PHE A 94 7.55 -6.79 -18.26
CA PHE A 94 6.38 -5.92 -18.11
C PHE A 94 5.12 -6.51 -18.75
N GLY A 95 5.25 -7.22 -19.87
CA GLY A 95 4.12 -7.79 -20.59
C GLY A 95 3.71 -9.17 -20.11
N MET A 96 4.59 -9.89 -19.41
CA MET A 96 4.33 -11.22 -18.85
C MET A 96 3.67 -12.18 -19.86
N SER A 97 4.18 -12.19 -21.10
CA SER A 97 3.52 -12.84 -22.24
C SER A 97 3.26 -14.34 -22.06
N GLN A 98 4.10 -15.03 -21.26
CA GLN A 98 3.88 -16.43 -20.90
C GLN A 98 2.62 -16.63 -20.04
N VAL A 99 2.38 -15.71 -19.11
CA VAL A 99 1.18 -15.72 -18.25
C VAL A 99 -0.07 -15.49 -19.09
N TYR A 100 -0.02 -14.53 -20.02
CA TYR A 100 -1.13 -14.27 -20.95
C TYR A 100 -1.51 -15.51 -21.76
N ARG A 101 -0.51 -16.24 -22.28
CA ARG A 101 -0.76 -17.47 -23.06
C ARG A 101 -1.32 -18.60 -22.22
N ARG A 102 -0.92 -18.72 -20.96
CA ARG A 102 -1.34 -19.80 -20.04
C ARG A 102 -2.72 -19.55 -19.44
N ASP A 103 -2.97 -18.33 -18.96
CA ASP A 103 -4.17 -17.97 -18.22
C ASP A 103 -4.46 -16.46 -18.39
N ARG A 104 -5.30 -16.15 -19.39
CA ARG A 104 -5.66 -14.77 -19.75
C ARG A 104 -6.39 -14.03 -18.63
N LYS A 105 -7.21 -14.74 -17.85
CA LYS A 105 -7.95 -14.15 -16.72
C LYS A 105 -6.97 -13.72 -15.64
N PHE A 106 -6.07 -14.61 -15.24
CA PHE A 106 -5.03 -14.30 -14.28
C PHE A 106 -4.13 -13.15 -14.75
N TRP A 107 -3.73 -13.16 -16.02
CA TRP A 107 -2.96 -12.07 -16.62
C TRP A 107 -3.68 -10.71 -16.55
N ALA A 108 -4.98 -10.65 -16.85
CA ALA A 108 -5.73 -9.39 -16.82
C ALA A 108 -5.75 -8.79 -15.40
N PHE A 109 -6.05 -9.59 -14.38
CA PHE A 109 -5.98 -9.15 -12.98
C PHE A 109 -4.55 -8.77 -12.57
N LEU A 110 -3.54 -9.49 -13.07
CA LEU A 110 -2.13 -9.19 -12.81
C LEU A 110 -1.72 -7.84 -13.40
N MET A 111 -2.13 -7.52 -14.62
CA MET A 111 -1.86 -6.22 -15.24
C MET A 111 -2.61 -5.09 -14.54
N MET A 112 -3.89 -5.32 -14.20
CA MET A 112 -4.69 -4.37 -13.43
C MET A 112 -4.01 -4.02 -12.10
N TYR A 113 -3.51 -5.04 -11.38
CA TYR A 113 -2.76 -4.85 -10.15
C TYR A 113 -1.49 -4.02 -10.35
N HIS A 114 -0.66 -4.32 -11.34
CA HIS A 114 0.60 -3.59 -11.54
C HIS A 114 0.36 -2.15 -11.97
N LEU A 115 -0.63 -1.91 -12.84
CA LEU A 115 -1.02 -0.57 -13.24
C LEU A 115 -1.56 0.22 -12.04
N GLY A 116 -2.49 -0.38 -11.27
CA GLY A 116 -3.02 0.22 -10.04
C GLY A 116 -1.93 0.51 -9.02
N PHE A 117 -0.98 -0.42 -8.83
CA PHE A 117 0.13 -0.27 -7.90
C PHE A 117 1.08 0.86 -8.33
N LEU A 118 1.36 1.00 -9.63
CA LEU A 118 2.15 2.11 -10.15
C LEU A 118 1.44 3.45 -9.93
N LEU A 119 0.13 3.51 -10.20
CA LEU A 119 -0.67 4.71 -9.92
C LEU A 119 -0.75 5.01 -8.42
N LEU A 120 -0.74 3.99 -7.55
CA LEU A 120 -0.71 4.13 -6.11
C LEU A 120 0.62 4.72 -5.63
N ILE A 121 1.75 4.31 -6.22
CA ILE A 121 3.05 4.94 -5.99
C ILE A 121 2.99 6.42 -6.38
N VAL A 122 2.45 6.74 -7.56
CA VAL A 122 2.28 8.15 -7.99
C VAL A 122 1.38 8.91 -7.01
N GLY A 123 0.29 8.29 -6.54
CA GLY A 123 -0.61 8.88 -5.55
C GLY A 123 0.03 9.12 -4.19
N HIS A 124 0.95 8.26 -3.74
CA HIS A 124 1.72 8.49 -2.52
C HIS A 124 2.81 9.55 -2.72
N LEU A 125 3.44 9.60 -3.90
CA LEU A 125 4.38 10.66 -4.25
C LEU A 125 3.68 12.02 -4.30
N ASP A 126 2.44 12.08 -4.80
CA ASP A 126 1.59 13.28 -4.80
C ASP A 126 1.27 13.83 -3.40
N LEU A 127 1.46 13.03 -2.34
CA LEU A 127 1.31 13.49 -0.96
C LEU A 127 2.57 14.20 -0.44
N PHE A 128 3.71 14.15 -1.12
CA PHE A 128 4.89 14.88 -0.65
C PHE A 128 4.74 16.38 -0.92
N PRO A 129 5.21 17.25 -0.01
CA PRO A 129 5.00 18.70 -0.10
C PRO A 129 5.58 19.36 -1.36
N ASN A 130 6.53 18.71 -2.03
CA ASN A 130 7.19 19.23 -3.24
C ASN A 130 6.71 18.56 -4.54
N ILE A 131 5.69 17.70 -4.48
CA ILE A 131 5.19 16.94 -5.63
C ILE A 131 3.68 17.13 -5.72
N SER A 132 3.20 17.70 -6.83
CA SER A 132 1.77 17.91 -7.06
C SER A 132 1.33 17.41 -8.44
N VAL A 133 0.73 16.23 -8.45
CA VAL A 133 -0.05 15.67 -9.56
C VAL A 133 -1.48 16.20 -9.51
N VAL A 134 -2.06 16.31 -8.32
CA VAL A 134 -3.39 16.91 -8.08
C VAL A 134 -3.23 18.20 -7.27
N SER A 135 -4.19 19.12 -7.38
CA SER A 135 -4.19 20.38 -6.62
C SER A 135 -4.14 20.12 -5.11
N GLU A 136 -3.42 20.97 -4.38
CA GLU A 136 -3.18 20.84 -2.94
C GLU A 136 -4.47 20.88 -2.12
N GLN A 137 -5.45 21.67 -2.57
CA GLN A 137 -6.76 21.81 -1.95
C GLN A 137 -7.73 20.70 -2.37
N SER A 138 -7.29 19.77 -3.23
CA SER A 138 -8.14 18.67 -3.65
C SER A 138 -8.47 17.77 -2.47
N ARG A 139 -9.76 17.52 -2.29
CA ARG A 139 -10.30 16.49 -1.40
C ARG A 139 -10.05 15.08 -1.96
N HIS A 140 -9.86 14.96 -3.26
CA HIS A 140 -9.64 13.69 -3.93
C HIS A 140 -8.15 13.47 -4.17
N MET A 141 -7.66 12.30 -3.75
CA MET A 141 -6.35 11.80 -4.17
C MET A 141 -6.38 11.39 -5.65
N VAL A 142 -5.21 11.06 -6.22
CA VAL A 142 -5.08 10.56 -7.59
C VAL A 142 -6.10 9.45 -7.86
N GLY A 143 -6.97 9.70 -8.84
CA GLY A 143 -8.02 8.78 -9.29
C GLY A 143 -9.23 8.63 -8.36
N ALA A 144 -9.41 9.51 -7.35
CA ALA A 144 -10.62 9.58 -6.50
C ALA A 144 -11.08 8.22 -5.92
N GLY A 145 -10.12 7.39 -5.50
CA GLY A 145 -10.36 6.05 -4.96
C GLY A 145 -10.47 4.92 -6.00
N LEU A 146 -10.53 5.22 -7.30
CA LEU A 146 -10.47 4.19 -8.35
C LEU A 146 -9.13 3.46 -8.33
N VAL A 147 -8.03 4.17 -8.05
CA VAL A 147 -6.68 3.59 -8.02
C VAL A 147 -6.57 2.49 -6.98
N GLY A 148 -7.16 2.67 -5.80
CA GLY A 148 -7.12 1.64 -4.78
C GLY A 148 -8.01 0.43 -5.14
N VAL A 149 -9.15 0.63 -5.80
CA VAL A 149 -9.93 -0.49 -6.39
C VAL A 149 -9.11 -1.33 -7.36
N LEU A 150 -8.28 -0.69 -8.19
CA LEU A 150 -7.42 -1.38 -9.16
C LEU A 150 -6.38 -2.30 -8.50
N VAL A 151 -6.06 -2.12 -7.21
CA VAL A 151 -5.17 -3.01 -6.45
C VAL A 151 -5.92 -3.92 -5.47
N THR A 152 -7.00 -3.45 -4.86
CA THR A 152 -7.83 -4.20 -3.92
C THR A 152 -8.55 -5.36 -4.62
N LEU A 153 -9.20 -5.10 -5.76
CA LEU A 153 -9.96 -6.13 -6.50
C LEU A 153 -9.08 -7.29 -6.99
N PRO A 154 -7.92 -7.08 -7.65
CA PRO A 154 -7.02 -8.18 -7.96
C PRO A 154 -6.48 -8.89 -6.73
N THR A 155 -6.24 -8.18 -5.63
CA THR A 155 -5.71 -8.81 -4.40
C THR A 155 -6.70 -9.82 -3.83
N PHE A 156 -8.00 -9.51 -3.81
CA PHE A 156 -9.05 -10.49 -3.50
C PHE A 156 -8.99 -11.70 -4.44
N PHE A 157 -8.87 -11.46 -5.74
CA PHE A 157 -8.77 -12.53 -6.73
C PHE A 157 -7.52 -13.42 -6.52
N PHE A 158 -6.35 -12.83 -6.22
CA PHE A 158 -5.12 -13.57 -5.95
C PHE A 158 -5.22 -14.41 -4.68
N LEU A 159 -5.80 -13.84 -3.61
CA LEU A 159 -6.03 -14.55 -2.36
C LEU A 159 -6.98 -15.74 -2.59
N GLY A 160 -8.11 -15.52 -3.24
CA GLY A 160 -9.09 -16.56 -3.57
C GLY A 160 -8.53 -17.65 -4.50
N ARG A 161 -7.67 -17.28 -5.45
CA ARG A 161 -6.98 -18.24 -6.34
C ARG A 161 -6.03 -19.14 -5.56
N ARG A 162 -5.39 -18.63 -4.51
CA ARG A 162 -4.40 -19.36 -3.72
C ARG A 162 -4.99 -20.49 -2.88
N PHE A 163 -6.30 -20.54 -2.70
CA PHE A 163 -6.98 -21.67 -2.04
C PHE A 163 -7.32 -22.83 -2.98
N ARG A 164 -7.08 -22.70 -4.29
CA ARG A 164 -7.41 -23.73 -5.29
C ARG A 164 -6.15 -24.44 -5.82
N SER A 165 -6.26 -25.74 -6.09
CA SER A 165 -5.20 -26.52 -6.75
C SER A 165 -5.00 -26.03 -8.21
N PRO A 166 -3.77 -26.05 -8.76
CA PRO A 166 -2.50 -26.47 -8.13
C PRO A 166 -1.81 -25.36 -7.33
N VAL A 167 -2.34 -24.13 -7.34
CA VAL A 167 -1.68 -22.97 -6.71
C VAL A 167 -1.54 -23.16 -5.21
N ARG A 168 -2.55 -23.72 -4.55
CA ARG A 168 -2.52 -24.04 -3.11
C ARG A 168 -1.33 -24.90 -2.72
N GLU A 169 -0.98 -25.89 -3.53
CA GLU A 169 0.10 -26.84 -3.25
C GLU A 169 1.49 -26.21 -3.38
N LEU A 170 1.62 -25.16 -4.20
CA LEU A 170 2.84 -24.38 -4.36
C LEU A 170 2.95 -23.20 -3.38
N SER A 171 1.91 -23.01 -2.55
CA SER A 171 1.79 -21.86 -1.66
C SER A 171 2.51 -22.11 -0.35
N THR A 172 3.17 -21.06 0.15
CA THR A 172 3.76 -21.05 1.50
C THR A 172 2.94 -20.13 2.41
N PRO A 173 2.96 -20.32 3.74
CA PRO A 173 2.23 -19.45 4.68
C PRO A 173 2.55 -17.96 4.48
N GLY A 174 3.81 -17.63 4.20
CA GLY A 174 4.25 -16.25 3.94
C GLY A 174 3.56 -15.61 2.73
N ASP A 175 3.10 -16.40 1.76
CA ASP A 175 2.36 -15.86 0.62
C ASP A 175 0.94 -15.42 0.98
N TYR A 176 0.27 -16.15 1.89
CA TYR A 176 -1.06 -15.79 2.38
C TYR A 176 -0.97 -14.57 3.30
N LEU A 177 0.02 -14.56 4.21
CA LEU A 177 0.29 -13.41 5.07
C LEU A 177 0.50 -12.14 4.25
N LEU A 178 1.32 -12.21 3.20
CA LEU A 178 1.60 -11.06 2.34
C LEU A 178 0.37 -10.55 1.59
N LEU A 179 -0.43 -11.46 1.01
CA LEU A 179 -1.65 -11.07 0.30
C LEU A 179 -2.70 -10.50 1.26
N LEU A 180 -2.80 -11.05 2.47
CA LEU A 180 -3.70 -10.55 3.50
C LEU A 180 -3.29 -9.15 3.97
N LEU A 181 -1.98 -8.95 4.17
CA LEU A 181 -1.43 -7.67 4.58
C LEU A 181 -1.62 -6.60 3.50
N LEU A 182 -1.30 -6.92 2.24
CA LEU A 182 -1.59 -6.04 1.10
C LEU A 182 -3.09 -5.74 1.00
N LEU A 183 -3.95 -6.74 1.16
CA LEU A 183 -5.39 -6.56 1.11
C LEU A 183 -5.86 -5.55 2.14
N PHE A 184 -5.43 -5.69 3.40
CA PHE A 184 -5.82 -4.76 4.46
C PHE A 184 -5.18 -3.38 4.29
N VAL A 185 -3.92 -3.28 3.86
CA VAL A 185 -3.29 -1.99 3.55
C VAL A 185 -4.13 -1.24 2.50
N PHE A 186 -4.49 -1.91 1.40
CA PHE A 186 -5.28 -1.29 0.34
C PHE A 186 -6.71 -0.98 0.78
N LEU A 187 -7.38 -1.88 1.50
CA LEU A 187 -8.73 -1.63 2.03
C LEU A 187 -8.76 -0.40 2.95
N PHE A 188 -7.79 -0.26 3.86
CA PHE A 188 -7.73 0.92 4.72
C PHE A 188 -7.36 2.20 3.96
N GLY A 189 -6.52 2.10 2.92
CA GLY A 189 -6.25 3.21 2.00
C GLY A 189 -7.51 3.64 1.22
N ASP A 190 -8.26 2.68 0.71
CA ASP A 190 -9.56 2.90 0.04
C ASP A 190 -10.56 3.55 0.98
N LEU A 191 -10.66 3.08 2.23
CA LEU A 191 -11.54 3.68 3.23
C LEU A 191 -11.19 5.16 3.48
N ILE A 192 -9.90 5.51 3.59
CA ILE A 192 -9.43 6.90 3.73
C ILE A 192 -9.84 7.72 2.49
N SER A 193 -9.53 7.22 1.28
CA SER A 193 -9.82 7.94 0.04
C SER A 193 -11.33 8.10 -0.23
N TRP A 194 -12.13 7.08 0.05
CA TRP A 194 -13.58 7.11 -0.15
C TRP A 194 -14.31 7.88 0.94
N GLY A 195 -13.87 7.79 2.19
CA GLY A 195 -14.42 8.61 3.26
C GLY A 195 -14.26 10.11 2.96
N ASN A 196 -13.14 10.49 2.36
CA ASN A 196 -12.96 11.84 1.80
C ASN A 196 -13.83 12.12 0.57
N SER A 197 -14.04 11.15 -0.32
CA SER A 197 -14.69 11.39 -1.61
C SER A 197 -16.22 11.34 -1.60
N TRP A 198 -16.84 10.55 -0.72
CA TRP A 198 -18.27 10.22 -0.82
C TRP A 198 -19.16 10.87 0.24
N THR A 199 -18.60 11.50 1.26
CA THR A 199 -19.39 12.23 2.26
C THR A 199 -19.32 13.73 2.00
N ALA A 200 -20.48 14.42 2.07
CA ALA A 200 -20.55 15.87 1.86
C ALA A 200 -19.61 16.63 2.83
N LYS A 201 -19.48 16.13 4.06
CA LYS A 201 -18.55 16.64 5.09
C LYS A 201 -17.15 15.98 5.07
N GLY A 202 -16.92 14.92 4.30
CA GLY A 202 -15.61 14.24 4.17
C GLY A 202 -15.08 13.64 5.48
N PHE A 203 -13.85 13.10 5.45
CA PHE A 203 -13.02 12.99 6.68
C PHE A 203 -12.37 14.33 7.06
N VAL A 204 -12.72 15.42 6.38
CA VAL A 204 -12.17 16.79 6.54
C VAL A 204 -10.67 16.89 6.21
N MET A 205 -9.98 15.77 5.99
CA MET A 205 -8.56 15.73 5.63
C MET A 205 -8.36 16.00 4.14
N THR A 206 -7.60 17.03 3.84
CA THR A 206 -7.17 17.42 2.51
C THR A 206 -5.83 16.78 2.17
N LYS A 207 -5.44 16.84 0.89
CA LYS A 207 -4.07 16.48 0.48
C LYS A 207 -3.01 17.26 1.27
N GLN A 208 -3.26 18.54 1.55
CA GLN A 208 -2.33 19.40 2.29
C GLN A 208 -2.05 18.88 3.70
N ASP A 209 -3.05 18.35 4.40
CA ASP A 209 -2.90 17.77 5.74
C ASP A 209 -1.95 16.55 5.73
N PHE A 210 -2.08 15.69 4.71
CA PHE A 210 -1.14 14.59 4.50
C PHE A 210 0.26 15.08 4.15
N ALA A 211 0.38 16.11 3.31
CA ALA A 211 1.68 16.68 2.94
C ALA A 211 2.43 17.26 4.14
N GLU A 212 1.71 17.89 5.05
CA GLU A 212 2.27 18.39 6.29
C GLU A 212 2.73 17.25 7.22
N TYR A 213 1.96 16.15 7.29
CA TYR A 213 2.41 14.95 8.00
C TYR A 213 3.68 14.35 7.39
N PHE A 214 3.78 14.25 6.06
CA PHE A 214 5.02 13.82 5.39
C PHE A 214 6.18 14.80 5.62
N ARG A 215 5.90 16.10 5.80
CA ARG A 215 6.91 17.10 6.19
C ARG A 215 7.44 16.85 7.60
N ILE A 216 6.57 16.53 8.57
CA ILE A 216 6.98 16.13 9.93
C ILE A 216 7.93 14.93 9.88
N LEU A 217 7.57 13.91 9.09
CA LEU A 217 8.40 12.72 8.90
C LEU A 217 9.74 13.02 8.20
N GLY A 218 9.71 13.78 7.10
CA GLY A 218 10.91 14.10 6.32
C GLY A 218 11.88 15.03 7.05
N SER A 219 11.38 15.86 7.97
CA SER A 219 12.19 16.77 8.79
C SER A 219 12.68 16.17 10.11
N PHE A 220 12.31 14.92 10.43
CA PHE A 220 12.64 14.28 11.69
C PHE A 220 12.26 15.14 12.92
N SER A 221 11.14 15.86 12.86
CA SER A 221 10.76 16.81 13.92
C SER A 221 10.13 16.13 15.13
N PHE A 222 9.68 14.88 14.99
CA PHE A 222 8.96 14.11 16.02
C PHE A 222 7.71 14.80 16.60
N ALA A 223 7.18 15.82 15.90
CA ALA A 223 5.98 16.53 16.30
C ALA A 223 4.75 15.61 16.34
N ASP A 224 3.76 15.93 17.19
CA ASP A 224 2.52 15.16 17.29
C ASP A 224 1.72 15.27 15.97
N PRO A 225 1.49 14.16 15.23
CA PRO A 225 0.74 14.17 13.97
C PRO A 225 -0.69 14.68 14.10
N ARG A 226 -1.29 14.66 15.30
CA ARG A 226 -2.64 15.20 15.52
C ARG A 226 -2.74 16.71 15.31
N THR A 227 -1.61 17.41 15.36
CA THR A 227 -1.57 18.86 15.08
C THR A 227 -1.88 19.18 13.61
N VAL A 228 -1.72 18.19 12.72
CA VAL A 228 -1.84 18.37 11.26
C VAL A 228 -2.81 17.38 10.61
N LEU A 229 -3.21 16.32 11.31
CA LEU A 229 -4.22 15.35 10.86
C LEU A 229 -5.50 15.49 11.70
N PRO A 230 -6.38 16.46 11.37
CA PRO A 230 -7.59 16.72 12.14
C PRO A 230 -8.67 15.66 11.91
N GLY A 231 -9.49 15.39 12.92
CA GLY A 231 -10.76 14.66 12.77
C GLY A 231 -10.83 13.31 13.48
N SER A 232 -12.07 12.83 13.69
CA SER A 232 -12.40 11.57 14.37
C SER A 232 -11.92 10.31 13.63
N HIS A 233 -11.51 10.45 12.37
CA HIS A 233 -11.08 9.35 11.50
C HIS A 233 -9.58 9.10 11.52
N TYR A 234 -8.84 9.79 12.39
CA TYR A 234 -7.41 9.60 12.65
C TYR A 234 -7.01 8.13 12.85
N HIS A 235 -7.89 7.33 13.46
CA HIS A 235 -7.68 5.90 13.69
C HIS A 235 -7.46 5.10 12.40
N PHE A 236 -8.12 5.46 11.29
CA PHE A 236 -7.94 4.76 10.01
C PHE A 236 -6.53 4.99 9.45
N ILE A 237 -5.98 6.19 9.63
CA ILE A 237 -4.59 6.50 9.24
C ILE A 237 -3.62 5.71 10.11
N VAL A 238 -3.81 5.70 11.43
CA VAL A 238 -2.96 4.92 12.34
C VAL A 238 -2.92 3.45 11.92
N ILE A 239 -4.08 2.85 11.63
CA ILE A 239 -4.15 1.46 11.19
C ILE A 239 -3.51 1.27 9.82
N HIS A 240 -3.76 2.17 8.85
CA HIS A 240 -3.15 2.10 7.52
C HIS A 240 -1.62 2.17 7.59
N VAL A 241 -1.07 3.10 8.38
CA VAL A 241 0.36 3.26 8.59
C VAL A 241 0.95 2.05 9.32
N LEU A 242 0.30 1.56 10.38
CA LEU A 242 0.72 0.32 11.05
C LEU A 242 0.79 -0.86 10.07
N LEU A 243 -0.23 -1.04 9.23
CA LEU A 243 -0.26 -2.10 8.23
C LEU A 243 0.85 -1.92 7.18
N ALA A 244 1.15 -0.68 6.79
CA ALA A 244 2.25 -0.35 5.88
C ALA A 244 3.63 -0.64 6.52
N GLU A 245 3.82 -0.33 7.80
CA GLU A 245 5.04 -0.66 8.55
C GLU A 245 5.26 -2.17 8.64
N LEU A 246 4.19 -2.91 9.00
CA LEU A 246 4.24 -4.38 9.02
C LEU A 246 4.55 -4.92 7.62
N PHE A 247 3.98 -4.31 6.57
CA PHE A 247 4.27 -4.68 5.19
C PHE A 247 5.74 -4.48 4.86
N LEU A 248 6.32 -3.32 5.18
CA LEU A 248 7.74 -3.03 4.98
C LEU A 248 8.65 -3.98 5.77
N ALA A 249 8.29 -4.32 7.01
CA ALA A 249 9.05 -5.24 7.83
C ALA A 249 9.03 -6.68 7.29
N VAL A 250 7.89 -7.13 6.73
CA VAL A 250 7.72 -8.48 6.19
C VAL A 250 8.30 -8.62 4.78
N LEU A 251 8.26 -7.56 3.97
CA LEU A 251 8.63 -7.56 2.55
C LEU A 251 9.98 -8.26 2.26
N PRO A 252 11.09 -8.01 2.99
CA PRO A 252 12.39 -8.62 2.74
C PRO A 252 12.40 -10.14 2.92
N PHE A 253 11.40 -10.72 3.60
CA PHE A 253 11.29 -12.15 3.86
C PHE A 253 10.36 -12.87 2.88
N THR A 254 9.64 -12.14 2.03
CA THR A 254 8.64 -12.70 1.13
C THR A 254 9.18 -13.06 -0.27
N LYS A 255 8.31 -13.69 -1.07
CA LYS A 255 8.56 -13.93 -2.50
C LYS A 255 8.48 -12.65 -3.36
N ILE A 256 7.95 -11.52 -2.85
CA ILE A 256 7.87 -10.25 -3.62
C ILE A 256 9.24 -9.66 -3.94
N VAL A 257 10.30 -10.06 -3.22
CA VAL A 257 11.68 -9.67 -3.56
C VAL A 257 12.04 -10.02 -5.01
N HIS A 258 11.39 -11.03 -5.61
CA HIS A 258 11.55 -11.36 -7.02
C HIS A 258 11.18 -10.23 -7.99
N THR A 259 10.31 -9.28 -7.61
CA THR A 259 9.96 -8.13 -8.46
C THR A 259 11.19 -7.27 -8.77
N PHE A 260 12.05 -7.03 -7.78
CA PHE A 260 13.28 -6.24 -7.96
C PHE A 260 14.30 -6.95 -8.85
N PHE A 261 14.24 -8.28 -8.92
CA PHE A 261 15.15 -9.10 -9.72
C PHE A 261 14.55 -9.59 -11.04
N ALA A 262 13.30 -9.26 -11.34
CA ALA A 262 12.61 -9.79 -12.52
C ALA A 262 13.31 -9.39 -13.83
N LEU A 263 13.70 -8.12 -13.96
CA LEU A 263 14.41 -7.63 -15.13
C LEU A 263 15.83 -8.21 -15.23
N PRO A 264 16.70 -8.14 -14.20
CA PRO A 264 18.02 -8.78 -14.23
C PRO A 264 17.94 -10.27 -14.55
N LEU A 265 17.00 -11.00 -13.96
CA LEU A 265 16.84 -12.44 -14.18
C LEU A 265 16.40 -12.73 -15.61
N ASN A 266 15.45 -11.97 -16.16
CA ASN A 266 15.02 -12.11 -17.54
C ASN A 266 16.14 -11.71 -18.52
N ALA A 267 16.97 -10.71 -18.18
CA ALA A 267 18.14 -10.36 -18.97
C ALA A 267 19.15 -11.51 -19.01
N ILE A 268 19.51 -12.10 -17.86
CA ILE A 268 20.42 -13.26 -17.78
C ILE A 268 19.89 -14.45 -18.60
N ARG A 269 18.58 -14.69 -18.57
CA ARG A 269 17.93 -15.78 -19.33
C ARG A 269 17.91 -15.57 -20.85
N ARG A 270 18.03 -14.31 -21.31
CA ARG A 270 17.93 -13.93 -22.73
C ARG A 270 19.28 -13.57 -23.35
N LEU A 271 20.27 -13.19 -22.54
CA LEU A 271 21.61 -12.94 -23.03
C LEU A 271 22.30 -14.28 -23.38
N PRO A 272 22.99 -14.36 -24.52
CA PRO A 272 23.74 -15.55 -24.89
C PRO A 272 24.76 -15.89 -23.81
N TRP A 273 24.75 -17.15 -23.40
CA TRP A 273 25.69 -17.65 -22.40
C TRP A 273 27.07 -17.76 -23.04
N THR A 274 27.86 -16.70 -22.93
CA THR A 274 29.25 -16.65 -23.38
C THR A 274 30.17 -16.95 -22.21
N ARG A 275 30.17 -18.19 -21.70
CA ARG A 275 31.34 -18.63 -20.93
C ARG A 275 32.47 -18.90 -21.92
N LYS A 276 33.48 -18.03 -21.91
CA LYS A 276 34.86 -18.47 -22.15
C LYS A 276 35.35 -19.21 -20.91
#